data_AF-A0A973JBI6-F1
#
_entry.id   AF-A0A973JBI6-F1
#
_cell.length_a   1.000
_cell.length_b   1.000
_cell.length_c   1.000
_cell.angle_alpha   90.00
_cell.angle_beta   90.00
_cell.angle_gamma   90.00
#
_symmetry.space_group_name_H-M   'P 1'
#
loop_
_entity.id
_entity.type
_entity.pdbx_description
1 polymer ?
#
loop_
_entity_poly.entity_id
_entity_poly.type
_entity_poly.pdbx_seq_one_letter_code
_entity_poly.pdbx_strand_id
1 'polypeptide(L)'
;MQLTMMPDMSHGLRYRLTTLVLAIFLMMPAIRLEAAVPEIPGRAMVPLVVTTGYNQGYVIRVLSMRNGATLSVDVESFARSLRLISRREQGSIVIDETLGAPGSFCTLMAGNNFVRIVSRDPDLPRRIIQLRSPVTVSGNRLFLPVAEACRLFELWLDREISFDPSTEKINVRFQGRRSSEKSEAVGIVGGEADIPAPPPPPSSSPVQPGPMTISGIEVENRANGAIIT
;
A
#
# COMPACT_ATOMS: atom_id res chain seq x y z
N MET A 1 47.56 -77.38 17.87
CA MET A 1 48.09 -76.02 17.62
C MET A 1 46.89 -75.08 17.60
N GLN A 2 46.59 -74.41 18.71
CA GLN A 2 45.47 -73.47 18.80
C GLN A 2 46.00 -72.05 18.53
N LEU A 3 45.57 -71.44 17.43
CA LEU A 3 45.82 -70.03 17.12
C LEU A 3 44.83 -69.19 17.94
N THR A 4 45.34 -68.58 19.00
CA THR A 4 44.64 -67.56 19.78
C THR A 4 44.53 -66.30 18.94
N MET A 5 43.34 -66.06 18.40
CA MET A 5 42.98 -64.86 17.66
C MET A 5 42.94 -63.67 18.63
N MET A 6 43.89 -62.74 18.52
CA MET A 6 43.86 -61.51 19.31
C MET A 6 42.71 -60.62 18.81
N PRO A 7 41.80 -60.18 19.69
CA PRO A 7 40.70 -59.32 19.30
C PRO A 7 41.22 -57.93 18.90
N ASP A 8 40.80 -57.50 17.73
CA ASP A 8 41.21 -56.28 17.06
C ASP A 8 40.69 -55.05 17.83
N MET A 9 41.53 -54.47 18.71
CA MET A 9 41.18 -53.34 19.59
C MET A 9 40.80 -52.05 18.82
N SER A 10 41.11 -52.00 17.52
CA SER A 10 40.87 -50.86 16.64
C SER A 10 39.37 -50.55 16.44
N HIS A 11 38.50 -51.58 16.47
CA HIS A 11 37.07 -51.43 16.30
C HIS A 11 36.37 -50.78 17.50
N GLY A 12 36.84 -51.09 18.71
CA GLY A 12 36.28 -50.53 19.94
C GLY A 12 36.49 -49.03 20.08
N LEU A 13 37.67 -48.54 19.65
CA LEU A 13 38.00 -47.11 19.69
C LEU A 13 37.11 -46.30 18.73
N ARG A 14 36.92 -46.80 17.50
CA ARG A 14 36.10 -46.12 16.48
C ARG A 14 34.65 -46.01 16.92
N TYR A 15 34.09 -47.06 17.52
CA TYR A 15 32.71 -47.08 18.01
C TYR A 15 32.45 -46.09 19.15
N ARG A 16 33.42 -45.94 20.08
CA ARG A 16 33.33 -44.97 21.18
C ARG A 16 33.41 -43.53 20.69
N LEU A 17 34.20 -43.28 19.65
CA LEU A 17 34.37 -41.95 19.07
C LEU A 17 33.11 -41.52 18.30
N THR A 18 32.51 -42.42 17.51
CA THR A 18 31.25 -42.13 16.81
C THR A 18 30.07 -41.94 17.76
N THR A 19 29.96 -42.74 18.81
CA THR A 19 28.89 -42.55 19.83
C THR A 19 29.05 -41.24 20.59
N LEU A 20 30.27 -40.83 20.91
CA LEU A 20 30.52 -39.55 21.58
C LEU A 20 30.21 -38.35 20.68
N VAL A 21 30.58 -38.39 19.39
CA VAL A 21 30.22 -37.34 18.43
C VAL A 21 28.71 -37.24 18.23
N LEU A 22 28.01 -38.38 18.13
CA LEU A 22 26.55 -38.40 18.00
C LEU A 22 25.86 -37.87 19.26
N ALA A 23 26.37 -38.21 20.44
CA ALA A 23 25.86 -37.68 21.71
C ALA A 23 26.05 -36.16 21.81
N ILE A 24 27.20 -35.63 21.38
CA ILE A 24 27.44 -34.18 21.32
C ILE A 24 26.47 -33.51 20.34
N PHE A 25 26.21 -34.12 19.18
CA PHE A 25 25.30 -33.57 18.17
C PHE A 25 23.83 -33.56 18.62
N LEU A 26 23.41 -34.57 19.39
CA LEU A 26 22.08 -34.65 19.97
C LEU A 26 21.91 -33.76 21.21
N MET A 27 22.99 -33.51 21.94
CA MET A 27 23.01 -32.64 23.12
C MET A 27 23.24 -31.17 22.78
N MET A 28 23.58 -30.84 21.53
CA MET A 28 23.45 -29.47 21.06
C MET A 28 21.97 -29.12 21.10
N PRO A 29 21.51 -28.26 22.04
CA PRO A 29 20.14 -27.77 21.99
C PRO A 29 19.98 -27.17 20.60
N ALA A 30 18.83 -27.37 19.96
CA ALA A 30 18.51 -26.68 18.72
C ALA A 30 18.63 -25.18 19.01
N ILE A 31 19.83 -24.62 18.79
CA ILE A 31 20.10 -23.20 18.84
C ILE A 31 19.23 -22.69 17.73
N ARG A 32 18.04 -22.24 18.11
CA ARG A 32 17.12 -21.51 17.26
C ARG A 32 17.92 -20.27 16.91
N LEU A 33 18.62 -20.34 15.78
CA LEU A 33 19.16 -19.19 15.09
C LEU A 33 17.95 -18.41 14.59
N GLU A 34 17.24 -17.76 15.52
CA GLU A 34 16.42 -16.62 15.18
C GLU A 34 17.42 -15.57 14.72
N ALA A 35 17.58 -15.51 13.39
CA ALA A 35 18.24 -14.39 12.76
C ALA A 35 17.48 -13.15 13.22
N ALA A 36 18.08 -12.41 14.16
CA ALA A 36 17.57 -11.12 14.59
C ALA A 36 17.56 -10.24 13.34
N VAL A 37 16.36 -10.02 12.78
CA VAL A 37 16.18 -9.10 11.68
C VAL A 37 16.58 -7.73 12.24
N PRO A 38 17.61 -7.07 11.69
CA PRO A 38 18.04 -5.78 12.21
C PRO A 38 16.84 -4.83 12.18
N GLU A 39 16.43 -4.36 13.36
CA GLU A 39 15.42 -3.32 13.49
C GLU A 39 16.00 -2.05 12.85
N ILE A 40 15.54 -1.73 11.65
CA ILE A 40 15.90 -0.47 11.00
C ILE A 40 15.12 0.62 11.74
N PRO A 41 15.81 1.55 12.44
CA PRO A 41 15.14 2.56 13.24
C PRO A 41 14.15 3.35 12.39
N GLY A 42 12.91 3.47 12.88
CA GLY A 42 11.82 4.17 12.21
C GLY A 42 10.95 3.31 11.28
N ARG A 43 11.35 2.06 10.95
CA ARG A 43 10.46 1.10 10.26
C ARG A 43 9.64 0.32 11.28
N ALA A 44 8.33 0.44 11.19
CA ALA A 44 7.38 -0.31 11.99
C ALA A 44 6.48 -1.14 11.06
N MET A 45 5.64 -1.98 11.67
CA MET A 45 4.66 -2.77 10.96
C MET A 45 3.29 -2.48 11.56
N VAL A 46 2.32 -2.09 10.73
CA VAL A 46 0.93 -1.82 11.16
C VAL A 46 0.08 -3.04 10.84
N PRO A 47 -0.69 -3.59 11.80
CA PRO A 47 -1.62 -4.66 11.51
C PRO A 47 -2.77 -4.15 10.63
N LEU A 48 -3.01 -4.84 9.53
CA LEU A 48 -4.16 -4.66 8.66
C LEU A 48 -5.06 -5.90 8.79
N VAL A 49 -6.26 -5.67 9.33
CA VAL A 49 -7.29 -6.68 9.60
C VAL A 49 -8.32 -6.60 8.47
N VAL A 50 -8.40 -7.66 7.66
CA VAL A 50 -9.36 -7.77 6.55
C VAL A 50 -10.48 -8.70 6.95
N THR A 51 -11.72 -8.27 6.74
CA THR A 51 -12.94 -9.07 6.91
C THR A 51 -13.65 -9.19 5.56
N THR A 52 -13.83 -10.42 5.07
CA THR A 52 -14.44 -10.70 3.76
C THR A 52 -15.95 -11.03 3.85
N GLY A 53 -16.51 -11.06 5.06
CA GLY A 53 -17.87 -11.53 5.33
C GLY A 53 -17.88 -12.99 5.82
N TYR A 54 -19.03 -13.46 6.30
CA TYR A 54 -19.21 -14.82 6.84
C TYR A 54 -18.20 -15.23 7.93
N ASN A 55 -17.79 -14.28 8.77
CA ASN A 55 -16.75 -14.45 9.80
C ASN A 55 -15.38 -14.90 9.26
N GLN A 56 -15.15 -14.72 7.95
CA GLN A 56 -13.85 -14.96 7.34
C GLN A 56 -13.05 -13.67 7.26
N GLY A 57 -11.75 -13.79 7.46
CA GLY A 57 -10.84 -12.67 7.46
C GLY A 57 -9.39 -13.10 7.65
N TYR A 58 -8.48 -12.16 7.53
CA TYR A 58 -7.07 -12.38 7.78
C TYR A 58 -6.43 -11.12 8.36
N VAL A 59 -5.35 -11.33 9.11
CA VAL A 59 -4.51 -10.24 9.62
C VAL A 59 -3.17 -10.32 8.92
N ILE A 60 -2.76 -9.23 8.28
CA ILE A 60 -1.47 -9.09 7.62
C ILE A 60 -0.79 -7.82 8.08
N ARG A 61 0.54 -7.81 8.13
CA ARG A 61 1.30 -6.63 8.54
C ARG A 61 1.68 -5.80 7.32
N VAL A 62 1.41 -4.50 7.38
CA VAL A 62 1.79 -3.51 6.36
C VAL A 62 3.04 -2.78 6.83
N LEU A 63 4.01 -2.63 5.95
CA LEU A 63 5.20 -1.84 6.25
C LEU A 63 4.83 -0.38 6.51
N SER A 64 5.33 0.18 7.59
CA SER A 64 5.11 1.56 7.96
C SER A 64 6.41 2.26 8.37
N MET A 65 6.36 3.59 8.36
CA MET A 65 7.41 4.46 8.82
C MET A 65 6.80 5.52 9.71
N ARG A 66 7.38 5.72 10.90
CA ARG A 66 6.95 6.78 11.81
C ARG A 66 7.92 7.95 11.71
N ASN A 67 7.40 9.13 11.39
CA ASN A 67 8.16 10.38 11.39
C ASN A 67 7.48 11.37 12.33
N GLY A 68 8.03 11.52 13.54
CA GLY A 68 7.38 12.26 14.63
C GLY A 68 6.02 11.68 14.99
N ALA A 69 4.97 12.50 14.92
CA ALA A 69 3.60 12.10 15.20
C ALA A 69 2.90 11.41 14.02
N THR A 70 3.47 11.47 12.81
CA THR A 70 2.82 10.96 11.61
C THR A 70 3.25 9.53 11.32
N LEU A 71 2.27 8.63 11.32
CA LEU A 71 2.43 7.26 10.85
C LEU A 71 2.14 7.20 9.34
N SER A 72 3.13 6.80 8.56
CA SER A 72 2.99 6.61 7.12
C SER A 72 3.12 5.13 6.76
N VAL A 73 2.41 4.68 5.74
CA VAL A 73 2.38 3.30 5.28
C VAL A 73 2.91 3.20 3.87
N ASP A 74 3.64 2.12 3.59
CA ASP A 74 4.08 1.79 2.24
C ASP A 74 2.86 1.40 1.39
N VAL A 75 2.63 2.16 0.32
CA VAL A 75 1.49 2.00 -0.59
C VAL A 75 1.51 0.63 -1.28
N GLU A 76 2.69 0.14 -1.67
CA GLU A 76 2.84 -1.16 -2.32
C GLU A 76 2.55 -2.30 -1.35
N SER A 77 3.07 -2.19 -0.12
CA SER A 77 2.78 -3.14 0.94
C SER A 77 1.28 -3.17 1.28
N PHE A 78 0.63 -2.00 1.32
CA PHE A 78 -0.80 -1.88 1.59
C PHE A 78 -1.62 -2.53 0.47
N ALA A 79 -1.32 -2.23 -0.80
CA ALA A 79 -1.98 -2.81 -1.96
C ALA A 79 -1.88 -4.34 -1.97
N ARG A 80 -0.67 -4.87 -1.76
CA ARG A 80 -0.43 -6.32 -1.67
C ARG A 80 -1.19 -6.96 -0.52
N SER A 81 -1.29 -6.28 0.62
CA SER A 81 -2.09 -6.72 1.77
C SER A 81 -3.58 -6.82 1.47
N LEU A 82 -4.09 -6.05 0.51
CA LEU A 82 -5.44 -6.16 -0.02
C LEU A 82 -5.59 -7.14 -1.18
N ARG A 83 -4.53 -7.89 -1.51
CA ARG A 83 -4.44 -8.79 -2.68
C ARG A 83 -4.61 -8.07 -4.03
N LEU A 84 -4.23 -6.80 -4.09
CA LEU A 84 -4.15 -6.04 -5.34
C LEU A 84 -2.80 -6.28 -6.01
N ILE A 85 -2.79 -6.22 -7.33
CA ILE A 85 -1.56 -6.32 -8.12
C ILE A 85 -0.95 -4.92 -8.20
N SER A 86 0.36 -4.78 -8.04
CA SER A 86 1.02 -3.50 -8.19
C SER A 86 2.27 -3.64 -9.05
N ARG A 87 2.54 -2.61 -9.83
CA ARG A 87 3.74 -2.49 -10.66
C ARG A 87 4.33 -1.10 -10.47
N ARG A 88 5.66 -1.04 -10.49
CA ARG A 88 6.38 0.23 -10.40
C ARG A 88 6.75 0.73 -11.78
N GLU A 89 6.60 2.02 -11.95
CA GLU A 89 7.05 2.78 -13.11
C GLU A 89 7.95 3.91 -12.59
N GLN A 90 8.66 4.62 -13.45
CA GLN A 90 9.68 5.59 -13.03
C GLN A 90 9.07 6.71 -12.17
N GLY A 91 9.26 6.63 -10.85
CA GLY A 91 8.70 7.59 -9.88
C GLY A 91 7.21 7.42 -9.61
N SER A 92 6.59 6.33 -10.06
CA SER A 92 5.16 6.06 -9.86
C SER A 92 4.89 4.60 -9.53
N ILE A 93 3.69 4.34 -8.99
CA ILE A 93 3.15 3.00 -8.80
C ILE A 93 1.78 2.93 -9.45
N VAL A 94 1.55 1.88 -10.23
CA VAL A 94 0.26 1.54 -10.81
C VAL A 94 -0.25 0.32 -10.08
N ILE A 95 -1.44 0.43 -9.50
CA ILE A 95 -2.11 -0.63 -8.74
C ILE A 95 -3.34 -1.04 -9.54
N ASP A 96 -3.51 -2.34 -9.71
CA ASP A 96 -4.55 -2.96 -10.50
C ASP A 96 -5.53 -3.70 -9.59
N GLU A 97 -6.81 -3.42 -9.80
CA GLU A 97 -7.93 -3.95 -9.07
C GLU A 97 -8.73 -4.88 -9.98
N THR A 98 -8.78 -6.15 -9.59
CA THR A 98 -9.46 -7.23 -10.32
C THR A 98 -10.62 -7.82 -9.53
N LEU A 99 -11.02 -7.19 -8.42
CA LEU A 99 -12.08 -7.69 -7.53
C LEU A 99 -13.47 -7.36 -8.09
N GLY A 100 -13.60 -6.25 -8.82
CA GLY A 100 -14.78 -5.84 -9.57
C GLY A 100 -14.62 -6.07 -11.08
N ALA A 101 -15.75 -6.27 -11.75
CA ALA A 101 -15.87 -6.21 -13.19
C ALA A 101 -16.68 -4.96 -13.56
N PRO A 102 -16.21 -4.10 -14.48
CA PRO A 102 -14.87 -4.05 -15.10
C PRO A 102 -13.87 -3.42 -14.11
N GLY A 103 -12.76 -4.10 -13.80
CA GLY A 103 -11.78 -3.64 -12.81
C GLY A 103 -11.16 -2.26 -13.11
N SER A 104 -10.23 -1.80 -12.29
CA SER A 104 -9.68 -0.44 -12.43
C SER A 104 -8.20 -0.33 -12.09
N PHE A 105 -7.55 0.73 -12.59
CA PHE A 105 -6.16 1.06 -12.30
C PHE A 105 -6.09 2.33 -11.46
N CYS A 106 -5.24 2.35 -10.46
CA CYS A 106 -4.91 3.51 -9.63
C CYS A 106 -3.43 3.84 -9.79
N THR A 107 -3.12 5.06 -10.21
CA THR A 107 -1.75 5.54 -10.44
C THR A 107 -1.40 6.62 -9.43
N LEU A 108 -0.36 6.37 -8.63
CA LEU A 108 0.21 7.34 -7.71
C LEU A 108 1.61 7.74 -8.18
N MET A 109 1.91 9.04 -8.15
CA MET A 109 3.22 9.57 -8.50
C MET A 109 3.90 10.18 -7.27
N ALA A 110 5.21 9.93 -7.13
CA ALA A 110 6.04 10.54 -6.10
C ALA A 110 5.93 12.07 -6.12
N GLY A 111 5.80 12.67 -4.94
CA GLY A 111 5.69 14.12 -4.76
C GLY A 111 4.34 14.72 -5.18
N ASN A 112 3.40 13.92 -5.71
CA ASN A 112 2.12 14.41 -6.19
C ASN A 112 1.02 14.25 -5.12
N ASN A 113 0.07 15.17 -5.12
CA ASN A 113 -1.16 15.14 -4.30
C ASN A 113 -2.36 14.56 -5.06
N PHE A 114 -2.22 14.29 -6.36
CA PHE A 114 -3.30 13.77 -7.17
C PHE A 114 -3.07 12.30 -7.52
N VAL A 115 -4.13 11.51 -7.39
CA VAL A 115 -4.15 10.10 -7.75
C VAL A 115 -5.15 9.90 -8.87
N ARG A 116 -4.70 9.25 -9.95
CA ARG A 116 -5.52 9.00 -11.14
C ARG A 116 -6.10 7.60 -11.06
N ILE A 117 -7.42 7.49 -11.23
CA ILE A 117 -8.14 6.22 -11.34
C ILE A 117 -8.71 6.10 -12.75
N VAL A 118 -8.42 4.98 -13.40
CA VAL A 118 -8.89 4.67 -14.76
C VAL A 118 -9.65 3.35 -14.70
N SER A 119 -10.93 3.39 -15.06
CA SER A 119 -11.72 2.16 -15.24
C SER A 119 -11.21 1.38 -16.44
N ARG A 120 -11.35 0.05 -16.41
CA ARG A 120 -11.22 -0.78 -17.61
C ARG A 120 -12.45 -0.68 -18.52
N ASP A 121 -13.56 -0.19 -17.99
CA ASP A 121 -14.71 0.22 -18.79
C ASP A 121 -14.36 1.47 -19.59
N PRO A 122 -14.42 1.45 -20.94
CA PRO A 122 -14.23 2.65 -21.73
C PRO A 122 -15.34 3.69 -21.52
N ASP A 123 -16.53 3.26 -21.08
CA ASP A 123 -17.70 4.14 -20.91
C ASP A 123 -17.67 4.88 -19.57
N LEU A 124 -16.86 4.43 -18.61
CA LEU A 124 -16.71 5.10 -17.32
C LEU A 124 -15.61 6.16 -17.37
N PRO A 125 -15.88 7.39 -16.88
CA PRO A 125 -14.92 8.47 -16.96
C PRO A 125 -13.71 8.21 -16.04
N ARG A 126 -12.61 8.87 -16.40
CA ARG A 126 -11.41 8.92 -15.56
C ARG A 126 -11.74 9.73 -14.30
N ARG A 127 -11.25 9.27 -13.15
CA ARG A 127 -11.45 9.93 -11.86
C ARG A 127 -10.13 10.41 -11.30
N ILE A 128 -10.13 11.55 -10.62
CA ILE A 128 -8.97 12.04 -9.86
C ILE A 128 -9.37 12.20 -8.40
N ILE A 129 -8.52 11.68 -7.52
CA ILE A 129 -8.62 11.87 -6.08
C ILE A 129 -7.52 12.83 -5.65
N GLN A 130 -7.89 13.90 -4.95
CA GLN A 130 -6.96 14.81 -4.29
C GLN A 130 -6.68 14.35 -2.86
N LEU A 131 -5.40 14.03 -2.62
CA LEU A 131 -4.84 13.72 -1.32
C LEU A 131 -4.57 15.01 -0.52
N ARG A 132 -4.65 14.93 0.81
CA ARG A 132 -4.26 16.05 1.69
C ARG A 132 -2.76 16.17 1.88
N SER A 133 -2.00 15.15 1.51
CA SER A 133 -0.55 15.11 1.64
C SER A 133 0.08 14.41 0.44
N PRO A 134 1.28 14.85 0.02
CA PRO A 134 1.91 14.28 -1.16
C PRO A 134 2.40 12.87 -0.88
N VAL A 135 2.49 12.06 -1.92
CA VAL A 135 3.15 10.76 -1.86
C VAL A 135 4.63 11.00 -1.58
N THR A 136 5.11 10.58 -0.42
CA THR A 136 6.51 10.75 -0.01
C THR A 136 7.36 9.58 -0.48
N VAL A 137 8.61 9.85 -0.83
CA VAL A 137 9.58 8.81 -1.21
C VAL A 137 10.54 8.61 -0.05
N SER A 138 10.74 7.37 0.38
CA SER A 138 11.79 7.02 1.34
C SER A 138 12.52 5.76 0.86
N GLY A 139 13.80 5.92 0.54
CA GLY A 139 14.56 4.92 -0.21
C GLY A 139 13.91 4.64 -1.56
N ASN A 140 13.63 3.37 -1.84
CA ASN A 140 12.90 2.95 -3.04
C ASN A 140 11.46 2.57 -2.68
N ARG A 141 10.71 3.35 -1.91
CA ARG A 141 9.31 3.06 -1.54
C ARG A 141 8.49 4.34 -1.48
N LEU A 142 7.20 4.20 -1.80
CA LEU A 142 6.23 5.28 -1.75
C LEU A 142 5.40 5.15 -0.48
N PHE A 143 5.33 6.23 0.28
CA PHE A 143 4.65 6.29 1.57
C PHE A 143 3.57 7.37 1.55
N LEU A 144 2.44 7.03 2.15
CA LEU A 144 1.36 7.98 2.46
C LEU A 144 1.05 7.97 3.94
N PRO A 145 0.63 9.10 4.54
CA PRO A 145 0.04 9.09 5.87
C PRO A 145 -1.08 8.05 5.94
N VAL A 146 -1.13 7.26 7.01
CA VAL A 146 -2.03 6.10 7.12
C VAL A 146 -3.49 6.47 6.88
N ALA A 147 -3.93 7.63 7.37
CA ALA A 147 -5.28 8.14 7.17
C ALA A 147 -5.58 8.45 5.69
N GLU A 148 -4.62 9.03 4.96
CA GLU A 148 -4.77 9.32 3.53
C GLU A 148 -4.72 8.04 2.69
N ALA A 149 -3.88 7.06 3.06
CA ALA A 149 -3.89 5.75 2.42
C ALA A 149 -5.25 5.07 2.58
N CYS A 150 -5.80 5.02 3.80
CA CYS A 150 -7.13 4.47 4.06
C CYS A 150 -8.21 5.17 3.23
N ARG A 151 -8.23 6.51 3.21
CA ARG A 151 -9.17 7.31 2.40
C ARG A 151 -9.05 7.02 0.91
N LEU A 152 -7.83 6.93 0.39
CA LEU A 152 -7.59 6.62 -1.02
C LEU A 152 -8.17 5.25 -1.39
N PHE A 153 -7.81 4.20 -0.66
CA PHE A 153 -8.30 2.85 -0.97
C PHE A 153 -9.80 2.72 -0.71
N GLU A 154 -10.36 3.41 0.28
CA GLU A 154 -11.80 3.44 0.53
C GLU A 154 -12.55 4.04 -0.67
N LEU A 155 -12.14 5.22 -1.14
CA LEU A 155 -12.77 5.91 -2.27
C LEU A 155 -12.58 5.15 -3.59
N TRP A 156 -11.41 4.57 -3.80
CA TRP A 156 -11.12 3.83 -5.02
C TRP A 156 -11.88 2.50 -5.10
N LEU A 157 -11.78 1.68 -4.05
CA LEU A 157 -12.36 0.34 -4.02
C LEU A 157 -13.85 0.33 -3.68
N ASP A 158 -14.39 1.45 -3.20
CA ASP A 158 -15.74 1.57 -2.65
C ASP A 158 -15.98 0.54 -1.53
N ARG A 159 -15.06 0.52 -0.56
CA ARG A 159 -15.04 -0.42 0.58
C ARG A 159 -14.68 0.30 1.86
N GLU A 160 -15.21 -0.16 2.98
CA GLU A 160 -14.92 0.44 4.27
C GLU A 160 -13.48 0.11 4.69
N ILE A 161 -12.64 1.14 4.72
CA ILE A 161 -11.23 1.07 5.12
C ILE A 161 -10.97 2.19 6.12
N SER A 162 -10.63 1.83 7.35
CA SER A 162 -10.44 2.80 8.43
C SER A 162 -9.19 2.50 9.24
N PHE A 163 -8.59 3.54 9.81
CA PHE A 163 -7.47 3.43 10.74
C PHE A 163 -7.94 3.79 12.14
N ASP A 164 -7.69 2.92 13.11
CA ASP A 164 -7.93 3.17 14.51
C ASP A 164 -6.61 3.62 15.19
N PRO A 165 -6.48 4.90 15.57
CA PRO A 165 -5.27 5.41 16.19
C PRO A 165 -5.05 4.90 17.61
N SER A 166 -6.10 4.41 18.29
CA SER A 166 -5.98 3.89 19.67
C SER A 166 -5.36 2.50 19.71
N THR A 167 -5.69 1.67 18.72
CA THR A 167 -5.13 0.31 18.59
C THR A 167 -4.02 0.21 17.56
N GLU A 168 -3.74 1.30 16.84
CA GLU A 168 -2.83 1.39 15.69
C GLU A 168 -3.10 0.30 14.64
N LYS A 169 -4.37 0.02 14.35
CA LYS A 169 -4.78 -1.01 13.39
C LYS A 169 -5.52 -0.39 12.21
N ILE A 170 -5.30 -0.98 11.04
CA ILE A 170 -6.09 -0.72 9.84
C ILE A 170 -7.16 -1.80 9.76
N ASN A 171 -8.42 -1.40 9.63
CA ASN A 171 -9.56 -2.31 9.47
C ASN A 171 -10.11 -2.18 8.05
N VAL A 172 -10.38 -3.31 7.42
CA VAL A 172 -10.89 -3.38 6.04
C VAL A 172 -12.07 -4.34 6.01
N ARG A 173 -13.20 -3.88 5.48
CA ARG A 173 -14.40 -4.71 5.29
C ARG A 173 -14.75 -4.77 3.81
N PHE A 174 -14.66 -5.96 3.23
CA PHE A 174 -15.01 -6.20 1.83
C PHE A 174 -16.50 -6.52 1.60
N GLN A 175 -17.25 -6.76 2.68
CA GLN A 175 -18.66 -7.10 2.61
C GLN A 175 -19.53 -5.85 2.36
N GLY A 176 -20.22 -5.83 1.21
CA GLY A 176 -21.10 -4.74 0.80
C GLY A 176 -20.36 -3.59 0.12
N ARG A 177 -21.08 -2.81 -0.70
CA ARG A 177 -20.66 -1.47 -1.10
C ARG A 177 -20.90 -0.51 0.08
N ARG A 178 -20.15 0.58 0.14
CA ARG A 178 -20.33 1.61 1.18
C ARG A 178 -21.79 2.09 1.15
N SER A 179 -22.42 2.27 2.31
CA SER A 179 -23.68 3.03 2.34
C SER A 179 -23.38 4.44 1.86
N SER A 180 -24.11 4.91 0.85
CA SER A 180 -23.84 6.11 0.04
C SER A 180 -23.91 7.46 0.79
N GLU A 181 -23.84 7.48 2.12
CA GLU A 181 -23.99 8.69 2.94
C GLU A 181 -22.71 9.53 3.03
N LYS A 182 -21.54 9.01 2.60
CA LYS A 182 -20.27 9.75 2.58
C LYS A 182 -19.83 10.06 1.14
N SER A 183 -20.51 10.99 0.49
CA SER A 183 -20.06 11.59 -0.78
C SER A 183 -19.01 12.67 -0.49
N GLU A 184 -17.73 12.30 -0.45
CA GLU A 184 -16.64 13.26 -0.39
C GLU A 184 -15.90 13.33 -1.73
N ALA A 185 -15.93 14.52 -2.34
CA ALA A 185 -15.07 15.08 -3.40
C ALA A 185 -14.23 14.08 -4.23
N VAL A 186 -14.89 13.36 -5.14
CA VAL A 186 -14.23 12.70 -6.26
C VAL A 186 -14.45 13.58 -7.49
N GLY A 187 -13.37 14.10 -8.07
CA GLY A 187 -13.44 14.86 -9.32
C GLY A 187 -13.56 13.91 -10.50
N ILE A 188 -14.53 14.17 -11.38
CA ILE A 188 -14.66 13.48 -12.68
C ILE A 188 -13.93 14.34 -13.70
N VAL A 189 -13.02 13.76 -14.47
CA VAL A 189 -12.31 14.48 -15.54
C VAL A 189 -12.88 14.04 -16.87
N GLY A 190 -13.35 15.03 -17.66
CA GLY A 190 -13.81 14.85 -19.03
C GLY A 190 -12.74 14.27 -19.96
N GLY A 191 -13.14 13.89 -21.17
CA GLY A 191 -12.23 13.31 -22.16
C GLY A 191 -11.09 14.28 -22.51
N GLU A 192 -9.98 13.75 -23.02
CA GLU A 192 -8.81 14.56 -23.41
C GLU A 192 -9.11 15.56 -24.56
N ALA A 193 -10.30 15.47 -25.16
CA ALA A 193 -10.85 16.42 -26.13
C ALA A 193 -11.44 17.70 -25.50
N ASP A 194 -11.66 17.72 -24.18
CA ASP A 194 -12.22 18.87 -23.45
C ASP A 194 -11.13 19.75 -22.78
N ILE A 195 -9.86 19.54 -23.11
CA ILE A 195 -8.79 20.45 -22.70
C ILE A 195 -8.76 21.60 -23.71
N PRO A 196 -9.20 22.83 -23.37
CA PRO A 196 -9.13 23.95 -24.29
C PRO A 196 -7.67 24.18 -24.70
N ALA A 197 -7.45 24.26 -26.01
CA ALA A 197 -6.13 24.54 -26.58
C ALA A 197 -5.53 25.81 -25.93
N PRO A 198 -4.21 25.84 -25.66
CA PRO A 198 -3.58 27.00 -25.04
C PRO A 198 -3.82 28.24 -25.92
N PRO A 199 -4.28 29.37 -25.35
CA PRO A 199 -4.47 30.59 -26.11
C PRO A 199 -3.11 31.07 -26.67
N PRO A 200 -3.11 31.70 -27.87
CA PRO A 200 -1.89 32.25 -28.44
C PRO A 200 -1.24 33.26 -27.48
N PRO A 201 0.11 33.38 -27.48
CA PRO A 201 0.80 34.23 -26.52
C PRO A 201 0.35 35.69 -26.64
N PRO A 202 -0.07 36.34 -25.55
CA PRO A 202 -0.49 37.73 -25.60
C PRO A 202 0.71 38.64 -25.84
N SER A 203 0.60 39.46 -26.88
CA SER A 203 1.45 40.64 -27.10
C SER A 203 1.46 41.52 -25.85
N SER A 204 2.68 41.89 -25.44
CA SER A 204 3.03 42.67 -24.26
C SER A 204 2.06 43.82 -23.93
N SER A 205 1.42 43.74 -22.78
CA SER A 205 0.82 44.88 -22.08
C SER A 205 0.96 44.66 -20.56
N PRO A 206 1.28 45.70 -19.77
CA PRO A 206 1.77 45.55 -18.41
C PRO A 206 0.70 45.03 -17.45
N VAL A 207 1.12 44.06 -16.62
CA VAL A 207 0.32 43.33 -15.62
C VAL A 207 -0.16 44.27 -14.51
N GLN A 208 -1.49 44.44 -14.41
CA GLN A 208 -2.16 45.02 -13.25
C GLN A 208 -2.48 43.91 -12.23
N PRO A 209 -2.21 44.09 -10.93
CA PRO A 209 -2.55 43.12 -9.90
C PRO A 209 -4.05 43.21 -9.58
N GLY A 210 -4.85 42.35 -10.22
CA GLY A 210 -6.27 42.15 -9.95
C GLY A 210 -6.57 40.72 -9.49
N PRO A 211 -7.72 40.47 -8.84
CA PRO A 211 -8.08 39.16 -8.31
C PRO A 211 -8.15 38.12 -9.43
N MET A 212 -7.39 37.04 -9.24
CA MET A 212 -7.28 35.92 -10.19
C MET A 212 -8.65 35.27 -10.34
N THR A 213 -9.33 35.56 -11.44
CA THR A 213 -10.61 34.95 -11.80
C THR A 213 -10.31 33.76 -12.69
N ILE A 214 -10.57 32.55 -12.20
CA ILE A 214 -10.49 31.32 -13.02
C ILE A 214 -11.75 31.30 -13.89
N SER A 215 -11.65 31.78 -15.12
CA SER A 215 -12.73 31.69 -16.11
C SER A 215 -12.76 30.28 -16.70
N GLY A 216 -13.90 29.58 -16.57
CA GLY A 216 -14.13 28.27 -17.19
C GLY A 216 -14.80 27.22 -16.30
N ILE A 217 -15.15 27.55 -15.05
CA ILE A 217 -15.90 26.64 -14.17
C ILE A 217 -17.30 27.21 -14.01
N GLU A 218 -18.32 26.57 -14.60
CA GLU A 218 -19.70 26.84 -14.25
C GLU A 218 -19.97 26.21 -12.88
N VAL A 219 -20.13 27.07 -11.87
CA VAL A 219 -20.46 26.64 -10.51
C VAL A 219 -21.98 26.76 -10.34
N GLU A 220 -22.69 25.64 -10.47
CA GLU A 220 -24.12 25.59 -10.12
C GLU A 220 -24.25 25.48 -8.58
N ASN A 221 -24.61 26.58 -7.92
CA ASN A 221 -24.89 26.58 -6.49
C ASN A 221 -26.30 26.05 -6.21
N ARG A 222 -26.41 24.82 -5.68
CA ARG A 222 -27.64 24.31 -5.05
C ARG A 222 -27.47 24.24 -3.54
N ALA A 223 -28.59 24.21 -2.81
CA ALA A 223 -28.66 24.29 -1.35
C ALA A 223 -27.85 23.22 -0.56
N ASN A 224 -27.30 22.21 -1.25
CA ASN A 224 -26.53 21.12 -0.66
C ASN A 224 -25.04 21.11 -1.07
N GLY A 225 -24.52 22.23 -1.62
CA GLY A 225 -23.12 22.38 -2.01
C GLY A 225 -22.89 22.42 -3.52
N ALA A 226 -21.73 22.95 -3.91
CA ALA A 226 -21.35 23.17 -5.30
C ALA A 226 -20.83 21.89 -5.97
N ILE A 227 -21.33 21.62 -7.17
CA ILE A 227 -20.76 20.61 -8.08
C ILE A 227 -19.85 21.37 -9.05
N ILE A 228 -18.62 20.91 -9.22
CA ILE A 228 -17.71 21.37 -10.27
C ILE A 228 -17.99 20.48 -11.48
N THR A 229 -18.61 21.03 -12.51
CA THR A 229 -18.75 20.40 -13.83
C THR A 229 -17.73 20.94 -14.80
#